data_AF-A0A8T3YH31-F1
#
_entry.id   AF-A0A8T3YH31-F1
#
_cell.length_a   1.000
_cell.length_b   1.000
_cell.length_c   1.000
_cell.angle_alpha   90.00
_cell.angle_beta   90.00
_cell.angle_gamma   90.00
#
_symmetry.space_group_name_H-M   'P 1'
#
loop_
_entity.id
_entity.type
_entity.pdbx_description
1 polymer ?
#
loop_
_entity_poly.entity_id
_entity_poly.type
_entity_poly.pdbx_seq_one_letter_code
_entity_poly.pdbx_strand_id
1 'polypeptide(L)'
;MFEVLLLLGLVALVGLASRWVFEHTRIPETAILLLVGLALGPLGLITYFGLPRIDPAYFESVTPVLGAAVITFLVFDAGFRLNAKALSASMPFALPFALANVVLCIALLAAILRLGLGWGLGASLLLAAVLGGPSLAAMRSILPFVRSSDYTRNVLYLEGTLATLVTAIIAITMMQYGSLATRDYSELLRTVAASFSVSLMLGLVLGLLILWAMAHFKIKKFGYLMTFATLLVLYFIDFNVLGGIGILSIAVIGFVLGNAPAMLRLFTKKVSFEVEESFSSLQNEMGLFISTFFFVYLGLIFRPEGLTAANLSYAGLLLLGILLARLLAVLAARKLGHAQHQEDLLLASMMPRDLLSATLAAFVVAFPAFARFDMEPILLVIASTTILTSLGVNLYEAKLRNAFTFRRELTLKDGRTVLVRSFARDDIGKVGKFLNEMVKEGALIALDQKLSQSEEKESGLQSLARINRGELLLWVGEHEGRIVARAVAEKMPRRERDNVALSLYVAKEFRGVGLGSRLLRLLITEARRMFRPHNLYLTVYSNNQRAIRLYQREGFAKVGVLPGWMRHENRYLDRVFMVYKGKR
;
A
#
# COMPACT_ATOMS: atom_id res chain seq x y z
N MET A 1 33.63 -0.56 19.80
CA MET A 1 33.19 -1.80 19.13
C MET A 1 31.95 -2.41 19.79
N PHE A 2 31.94 -2.66 21.10
CA PHE A 2 30.74 -3.19 21.81
C PHE A 2 29.51 -2.25 21.78
N GLU A 3 29.73 -0.93 21.78
CA GLU A 3 28.66 0.08 21.66
C GLU A 3 27.90 0.00 20.31
N VAL A 4 28.60 -0.37 19.23
CA VAL A 4 27.99 -0.57 17.91
C VAL A 4 27.08 -1.79 17.90
N LEU A 5 27.44 -2.86 18.61
CA LEU A 5 26.59 -4.04 18.78
C LEU A 5 25.35 -3.73 19.63
N LEU A 6 25.51 -2.96 20.70
CA LEU A 6 24.39 -2.49 21.52
C LEU A 6 23.42 -1.65 20.67
N LEU A 7 23.94 -0.70 19.89
CA LEU A 7 23.12 0.10 18.97
C LEU A 7 22.42 -0.80 17.96
N LEU A 8 23.11 -1.70 17.28
CA LEU A 8 22.52 -2.61 16.29
C LEU A 8 21.37 -3.43 16.89
N GLY A 9 21.56 -3.96 18.11
CA GLY A 9 20.51 -4.67 18.84
C GLY A 9 19.34 -3.78 19.21
N LEU A 10 19.60 -2.58 19.74
CA LEU A 10 18.55 -1.64 20.16
C LEU A 10 17.74 -1.11 18.97
N VAL A 11 18.42 -0.79 17.87
CA VAL A 11 17.82 -0.43 16.57
C VAL A 11 16.90 -1.53 16.08
N ALA A 12 17.35 -2.79 16.09
CA ALA A 12 16.52 -3.91 15.66
C ALA A 12 15.26 -4.09 16.53
N LEU A 13 15.40 -3.96 17.85
CA LEU A 13 14.26 -4.03 18.78
C LEU A 13 13.27 -2.88 18.58
N VAL A 14 13.77 -1.66 18.37
CA VAL A 14 12.95 -0.49 18.05
C VAL A 14 12.22 -0.69 16.73
N GLY A 15 12.86 -1.25 15.71
CA GLY A 15 12.22 -1.60 14.44
C GLY A 15 10.99 -2.48 14.63
N LEU A 16 11.11 -3.53 15.43
CA LEU A 16 10.00 -4.42 15.77
C LEU A 16 8.90 -3.68 16.53
N ALA A 17 9.26 -2.86 17.53
CA ALA A 17 8.29 -2.08 18.31
C ALA A 17 7.56 -1.03 17.47
N SER A 18 8.24 -0.40 16.50
CA SER A 18 7.68 0.65 15.64
C SER A 18 6.49 0.15 14.82
N ARG A 19 6.50 -1.12 14.39
CA ARG A 19 5.36 -1.76 13.71
C ARG A 19 4.13 -1.86 14.59
N TRP A 20 4.31 -2.28 15.84
CA TRP A 20 3.20 -2.36 16.79
C TRP A 20 2.59 -0.97 17.05
N VAL A 21 3.42 0.07 17.14
CA VAL A 21 2.96 1.46 17.28
C VAL A 21 2.21 1.91 16.03
N PHE A 22 2.70 1.60 14.82
CA PHE A 22 2.01 1.91 13.57
C PHE A 22 0.61 1.27 13.50
N GLU A 23 0.46 0.02 13.94
CA GLU A 23 -0.83 -0.67 13.94
C GLU A 23 -1.90 0.05 14.79
N HIS A 24 -1.47 0.71 15.88
CA HIS A 24 -2.37 1.41 16.81
C HIS A 24 -2.53 2.91 16.51
N THR A 25 -1.49 3.56 16.01
CA THR A 25 -1.46 5.03 15.84
C THR A 25 -1.55 5.49 14.38
N ARG A 26 -1.35 4.58 13.41
CA ARG A 26 -1.25 4.88 11.97
C ARG A 26 -0.11 5.83 11.59
N ILE A 27 0.83 6.08 12.49
CA ILE A 27 2.03 6.90 12.22
C ILE A 27 3.07 6.02 11.52
N PRO A 28 3.52 6.36 10.28
CA PRO A 28 4.45 5.54 9.52
C PRO A 28 5.69 5.14 10.33
N GLU A 29 6.10 3.86 10.21
CA GLU A 29 7.25 3.30 10.92
C GLU A 29 8.54 4.12 10.67
N THR A 30 8.72 4.64 9.45
CA THR A 30 9.86 5.47 9.05
C THR A 30 9.99 6.76 9.87
N ALA A 31 8.88 7.41 10.20
CA ALA A 31 8.87 8.63 11.00
C ALA A 31 9.25 8.32 12.46
N ILE A 32 8.76 7.21 13.01
CA ILE A 32 9.11 6.74 14.35
C ILE A 32 10.61 6.45 14.42
N LEU A 33 11.15 5.75 13.42
CA LEU A 33 12.56 5.38 13.36
C LEU A 33 13.49 6.60 13.26
N LEU A 34 13.14 7.60 12.46
CA LEU A 34 13.87 8.87 12.40
C LEU A 34 13.87 9.60 13.75
N LEU A 35 12.72 9.66 14.44
CA LEU A 35 12.61 10.27 15.76
C LEU A 35 13.42 9.51 16.81
N VAL A 36 13.45 8.19 16.75
CA VAL A 36 14.31 7.39 17.62
C VAL A 36 15.77 7.69 17.33
N GLY A 37 16.20 7.75 16.07
CA GLY A 37 17.56 8.18 15.71
C GLY A 37 17.92 9.55 16.28
N LEU A 38 17.01 10.52 16.17
CA LEU A 38 17.19 11.86 16.73
C LEU A 38 17.31 11.85 18.27
N ALA A 39 16.51 11.02 18.93
CA ALA A 39 16.58 10.81 20.38
C ALA A 39 17.92 10.18 20.79
N LEU A 40 18.38 9.19 20.02
CA LEU A 40 19.60 8.43 20.29
C LEU A 40 20.88 9.25 20.03
N GLY A 41 20.89 10.11 19.01
CA GLY A 41 22.06 10.91 18.62
C GLY A 41 22.02 12.33 19.18
N PRO A 42 21.46 13.31 18.47
CA PRO A 42 21.59 14.74 18.80
C PRO A 42 20.97 15.14 20.14
N LEU A 43 19.82 14.55 20.51
CA LEU A 43 19.14 14.87 21.76
C LEU A 43 19.81 14.20 22.97
N GLY A 44 20.74 13.27 22.76
CA GLY A 44 21.52 12.64 23.83
C GLY A 44 20.67 11.88 24.84
N LEU A 45 19.48 11.40 24.49
CA LEU A 45 18.53 10.79 25.43
C LEU A 45 19.13 9.53 26.10
N ILE A 46 20.06 8.86 25.43
CA ILE A 46 20.86 7.73 25.94
C ILE A 46 21.76 8.15 27.10
N THR A 47 22.36 9.34 27.04
CA THR A 47 23.26 9.84 28.10
C THR A 47 22.50 10.15 29.40
N TYR A 48 21.20 10.46 29.31
CA TYR A 48 20.33 10.59 30.49
C TYR A 48 20.18 9.26 31.25
N PHE A 49 20.25 8.12 30.54
CA PHE A 49 20.19 6.78 31.13
C PHE A 49 21.57 6.21 31.51
N GLY A 50 22.63 7.03 31.52
CA GLY A 50 23.98 6.61 31.91
C GLY A 50 24.74 5.79 30.86
N LEU A 51 24.25 5.74 29.62
CA LEU A 51 24.88 5.05 28.51
C LEU A 51 25.77 6.02 27.70
N PRO A 52 26.86 5.53 27.07
CA PRO A 52 27.79 6.37 26.32
C PRO A 52 27.15 7.01 25.09
N ARG A 53 27.58 8.23 24.76
CA ARG A 53 27.11 8.97 23.58
C ARG A 53 27.59 8.25 22.32
N ILE A 54 26.68 8.04 21.38
CA ILE A 54 26.99 7.38 20.12
C ILE A 54 27.51 8.45 19.17
N ASP A 55 28.81 8.38 18.86
CA ASP A 55 29.45 9.29 17.92
C ASP A 55 29.08 8.89 16.47
N PRO A 56 28.45 9.79 15.68
CA PRO A 56 28.22 9.57 14.25
C PRO A 56 29.47 9.16 13.46
N ALA A 57 30.67 9.58 13.89
CA ALA A 57 31.93 9.26 13.22
C ALA A 57 32.19 7.74 13.10
N TYR A 58 31.64 6.93 14.00
CA TYR A 58 31.75 5.46 13.92
C TYR A 58 31.11 4.86 12.66
N PHE A 59 30.17 5.57 12.04
CA PHE A 59 29.41 5.09 10.89
C PHE A 59 29.87 5.69 9.57
N GLU A 60 30.68 6.75 9.56
CA GLU A 60 31.14 7.40 8.33
C GLU A 60 31.88 6.43 7.40
N SER A 61 32.72 5.55 7.95
CA SER A 61 33.47 4.54 7.18
C SER A 61 32.59 3.38 6.67
N VAL A 62 31.48 3.10 7.37
CA VAL A 62 30.59 1.96 7.08
C VAL A 62 29.42 2.37 6.17
N THR A 63 29.06 3.65 6.16
CA THR A 63 27.91 4.20 5.44
C THR A 63 27.92 3.92 3.94
N PRO A 64 29.03 4.10 3.19
CA PRO A 64 29.03 3.81 1.76
C PRO A 64 28.77 2.33 1.46
N VAL A 65 29.35 1.43 2.26
CA VAL A 65 29.18 -0.02 2.08
C VAL A 65 27.75 -0.44 2.39
N LEU A 66 27.20 0.04 3.51
CA LEU A 66 25.81 -0.24 3.87
C LEU A 66 24.84 0.37 2.87
N GLY A 67 25.09 1.59 2.41
CA GLY A 67 24.27 2.23 1.40
C GLY A 67 24.25 1.45 0.08
N ALA A 68 25.39 0.92 -0.36
CA ALA A 68 25.44 0.08 -1.56
C ALA A 68 24.57 -1.17 -1.37
N ALA A 69 24.71 -1.86 -0.25
CA ALA A 69 23.90 -3.04 0.07
C ALA A 69 22.39 -2.72 0.14
N VAL A 70 22.02 -1.57 0.72
CA VAL A 70 20.63 -1.09 0.78
C VAL A 70 20.07 -0.85 -0.62
N ILE A 71 20.81 -0.12 -1.47
CA ILE A 71 20.37 0.18 -2.85
C ILE A 71 20.24 -1.11 -3.66
N THR A 72 21.22 -2.02 -3.55
CA THR A 72 21.16 -3.35 -4.16
C THR A 72 19.90 -4.10 -3.76
N PHE A 73 19.58 -4.14 -2.46
CA PHE A 73 18.37 -4.77 -1.95
C PHE A 73 17.10 -4.13 -2.50
N LEU A 74 16.99 -2.79 -2.43
CA LEU A 74 15.78 -2.06 -2.84
C LEU A 74 15.50 -2.20 -4.33
N VAL A 75 16.54 -2.09 -5.14
CA VAL A 75 16.41 -2.19 -6.60
C VAL A 75 16.10 -3.63 -7.02
N PHE A 76 16.70 -4.62 -6.34
CA PHE A 76 16.31 -6.01 -6.52
C PHE A 76 14.84 -6.25 -6.14
N ASP A 77 14.37 -5.75 -4.99
CA ASP A 77 12.98 -5.90 -4.55
C ASP A 77 11.99 -5.27 -5.53
N ALA A 78 12.32 -4.08 -6.04
CA ALA A 78 11.53 -3.40 -7.06
C ALA A 78 11.47 -4.22 -8.37
N GLY A 79 12.62 -4.70 -8.86
CA GLY A 79 12.67 -5.57 -10.03
C GLY A 79 11.87 -6.86 -9.84
N PHE A 80 12.04 -7.54 -8.71
CA PHE A 80 11.40 -8.81 -8.38
C PHE A 80 9.87 -8.73 -8.36
N ARG A 81 9.30 -7.57 -8.03
CA ARG A 81 7.85 -7.42 -7.93
C ARG A 81 7.21 -6.82 -9.17
N LEU A 82 8.02 -6.39 -10.14
CA LEU A 82 7.54 -5.88 -11.40
C LEU A 82 6.97 -7.05 -12.23
N ASN A 83 5.65 -7.22 -12.17
CA ASN A 83 4.94 -8.30 -12.87
C ASN A 83 4.63 -7.93 -14.33
N ALA A 84 5.26 -8.64 -15.27
CA ALA A 84 5.13 -8.36 -16.70
C ALA A 84 3.71 -8.61 -17.25
N LYS A 85 2.98 -9.60 -16.70
CA LYS A 85 1.60 -9.92 -17.12
C LYS A 85 0.58 -8.91 -16.61
N ALA A 86 0.75 -8.47 -15.36
CA ALA A 86 -0.11 -7.44 -14.78
C ALA A 86 0.05 -6.10 -15.52
N LEU A 87 1.25 -5.82 -16.03
CA LEU A 87 1.57 -4.64 -16.83
C LEU A 87 0.83 -4.62 -18.18
N SER A 88 0.78 -5.77 -18.87
CA SER A 88 0.27 -5.84 -20.26
C SER A 88 -1.23 -6.11 -20.39
N ALA A 89 -1.88 -6.74 -19.40
CA ALA A 89 -3.26 -7.21 -19.54
C ALA A 89 -4.32 -6.38 -18.80
N SER A 90 -3.94 -5.48 -17.88
CA SER A 90 -4.93 -4.88 -16.96
C SER A 90 -4.82 -3.36 -16.75
N MET A 91 -3.72 -2.71 -17.14
CA MET A 91 -3.52 -1.25 -16.92
C MET A 91 -2.61 -0.59 -17.98
N PRO A 92 -3.03 -0.49 -19.25
CA PRO A 92 -2.18 0.02 -20.34
C PRO A 92 -1.65 1.45 -20.11
N PHE A 93 -2.35 2.24 -19.30
CA PHE A 93 -1.97 3.61 -18.99
C PHE A 93 -1.15 3.78 -17.70
N ALA A 94 -1.04 2.75 -16.86
CA ALA A 94 -0.36 2.88 -15.56
C ALA A 94 1.16 3.01 -15.71
N LEU A 95 1.77 2.24 -16.62
CA LEU A 95 3.19 2.31 -16.92
C LEU A 95 3.62 3.71 -17.43
N PRO A 96 3.05 4.24 -18.53
CA PRO A 96 3.44 5.57 -19.02
C PRO A 96 3.11 6.68 -18.02
N PHE A 97 2.01 6.55 -17.26
CA PHE A 97 1.68 7.49 -16.19
C PHE A 97 2.76 7.54 -15.10
N ALA A 98 3.16 6.38 -14.58
CA ALA A 98 4.17 6.28 -13.54
C ALA A 98 5.53 6.80 -13.99
N LEU A 99 5.96 6.47 -15.22
CA LEU A 99 7.19 7.01 -15.81
C LEU A 99 7.12 8.53 -15.99
N ALA A 100 6.03 9.03 -16.55
CA ALA A 100 5.83 10.46 -16.76
C ALA A 100 5.85 11.22 -15.43
N ASN A 101 5.27 10.68 -14.36
CA ASN A 101 5.29 11.34 -13.06
C ASN A 101 6.71 11.44 -12.47
N VAL A 102 7.51 10.36 -12.55
CA VAL A 102 8.89 10.37 -12.07
C VAL A 102 9.72 11.40 -12.86
N VAL A 103 9.61 11.38 -14.19
CA VAL A 103 10.33 12.34 -15.06
C VAL A 103 9.90 13.77 -14.79
N LEU A 104 8.59 14.03 -14.64
CA LEU A 104 8.06 15.35 -14.32
C LEU A 104 8.59 15.84 -12.97
N CYS A 105 8.62 14.98 -11.97
CA CYS A 105 9.14 15.31 -10.66
C CYS A 105 10.63 15.67 -10.71
N ILE A 106 11.45 14.87 -11.41
CA ILE A 106 12.88 15.16 -11.60
C ILE A 106 13.07 16.48 -12.34
N ALA A 107 12.33 16.71 -13.42
CA ALA A 107 12.44 17.94 -14.21
C ALA A 107 12.09 19.20 -13.38
N LEU A 108 11.00 19.15 -12.61
CA LEU A 108 10.58 20.27 -11.75
C LEU A 108 11.58 20.55 -10.64
N LEU A 109 12.08 19.51 -9.96
CA LEU A 109 13.08 19.68 -8.92
C LEU A 109 14.42 20.20 -9.47
N ALA A 110 14.86 19.69 -10.61
CA ALA A 110 16.06 20.16 -11.27
C ALA A 110 15.92 21.63 -11.72
N ALA A 111 14.75 22.03 -12.21
CA ALA A 111 14.46 23.43 -12.55
C ALA A 111 14.49 24.35 -11.32
N ILE A 112 13.91 23.92 -10.20
CA ILE A 112 13.94 24.68 -8.93
C ILE A 112 15.38 24.86 -8.44
N LEU A 113 16.19 23.80 -8.47
CA LEU A 113 17.60 23.85 -8.06
C LEU A 113 18.43 24.75 -8.99
N ARG A 114 18.23 24.62 -10.31
CA ARG A 114 18.98 25.39 -11.31
C ARG A 114 18.61 26.87 -11.30
N LEU A 115 17.31 27.17 -11.40
CA LEU A 115 16.80 28.54 -11.57
C LEU A 115 16.61 29.26 -10.24
N GLY A 116 16.20 28.53 -9.20
CA GLY A 116 15.96 29.09 -7.87
C GLY A 116 17.24 29.23 -7.04
N LEU A 117 18.16 28.27 -7.12
CA LEU A 117 19.37 28.25 -6.29
C LEU A 117 20.68 28.47 -7.07
N GLY A 118 20.62 28.58 -8.40
CA GLY A 118 21.80 28.82 -9.25
C GLY A 118 22.71 27.60 -9.42
N TRP A 119 22.23 26.39 -9.11
CA TRP A 119 23.05 25.17 -9.12
C TRP A 119 23.48 24.76 -10.53
N GLY A 120 24.61 24.05 -10.65
CA GLY A 120 25.00 23.43 -11.92
C GLY A 120 23.97 22.41 -12.41
N LEU A 121 23.87 22.20 -13.73
CA LEU A 121 22.89 21.28 -14.31
C LEU A 121 23.06 19.84 -13.79
N GLY A 122 24.30 19.33 -13.76
CA GLY A 122 24.60 17.98 -13.25
C GLY A 122 24.21 17.81 -11.76
N ALA A 123 24.53 18.80 -10.92
CA ALA A 123 24.17 18.80 -9.50
C ALA A 123 22.66 18.83 -9.28
N SER A 124 21.97 19.67 -10.08
CA SER A 124 20.51 19.82 -10.02
C SER A 124 19.81 18.52 -10.43
N LEU A 125 20.26 17.88 -11.51
CA LEU A 125 19.70 16.61 -11.98
C LEU A 125 19.98 15.45 -11.02
N LEU A 126 21.19 15.39 -10.45
CA LEU A 126 21.54 14.37 -9.46
C LEU A 126 20.64 14.46 -8.23
N LEU A 127 20.56 15.63 -7.60
CA LEU A 127 19.73 15.82 -6.40
C LEU A 127 18.24 15.66 -6.70
N ALA A 128 17.78 16.10 -7.87
CA ALA A 128 16.42 15.86 -8.34
C ALA A 128 16.13 14.37 -8.55
N ALA A 129 17.08 13.59 -9.06
CA ALA A 129 16.94 12.14 -9.19
C ALA A 129 16.84 11.46 -7.82
N VAL A 130 17.67 11.87 -6.85
CA VAL A 130 17.61 11.37 -5.46
C VAL A 130 16.22 11.55 -4.85
N LEU A 131 15.56 12.69 -5.09
CA LEU A 131 14.23 13.01 -4.55
C LEU A 131 13.07 12.73 -5.52
N GLY A 132 13.33 12.16 -6.70
CA GLY A 132 12.39 12.19 -7.83
C GLY A 132 11.23 11.20 -7.74
N GLY A 133 11.37 10.14 -6.94
CA GLY A 133 10.45 8.99 -6.93
C GLY A 133 9.75 8.75 -5.59
N PRO A 134 8.44 8.46 -5.54
CA PRO A 134 7.78 8.14 -4.29
C PRO A 134 8.19 6.74 -3.80
N SER A 135 7.98 6.53 -2.51
CA SER A 135 8.40 5.35 -1.78
C SER A 135 7.50 4.15 -1.98
N LEU A 136 8.08 3.08 -2.50
CA LEU A 136 7.41 1.79 -2.57
C LEU A 136 7.20 1.18 -1.16
N ALA A 137 8.20 1.31 -0.27
CA ALA A 137 8.14 0.77 1.07
C ALA A 137 7.03 1.42 1.91
N ALA A 138 6.97 2.75 1.93
CA ALA A 138 5.94 3.48 2.66
C ALA A 138 4.54 3.19 2.10
N MET A 139 4.39 3.14 0.77
CA MET A 139 3.12 2.76 0.14
C MET A 139 2.64 1.38 0.60
N ARG A 140 3.54 0.39 0.74
CA ARG A 140 3.18 -0.95 1.23
C ARG A 140 2.81 -0.97 2.71
N SER A 141 3.42 -0.11 3.52
CA SER A 141 3.03 0.01 4.92
C SER A 141 1.63 0.61 5.07
N ILE A 142 1.25 1.54 4.16
CA ILE A 142 0.02 2.34 4.27
C ILE A 142 -1.16 1.71 3.52
N LEU A 143 -1.02 1.41 2.22
CA LEU A 143 -2.11 1.03 1.32
C LEU A 143 -2.92 -0.22 1.70
N PRO A 144 -2.37 -1.25 2.38
CA PRO A 144 -3.18 -2.38 2.85
C PRO A 144 -4.25 -1.99 3.86
N PHE A 145 -4.04 -0.91 4.61
CA PHE A 145 -4.95 -0.43 5.64
C PHE A 145 -5.91 0.64 5.16
N VAL A 146 -5.66 1.20 3.97
CA VAL A 146 -6.46 2.27 3.38
C VAL A 146 -7.50 1.71 2.41
N ARG A 147 -8.72 2.27 2.45
CA ARG A 147 -9.78 1.94 1.50
C ARG A 147 -9.42 2.43 0.09
N SER A 148 -9.04 1.54 -0.80
CA SER A 148 -8.71 1.87 -2.19
C SER A 148 -9.15 0.77 -3.14
N SER A 149 -9.53 1.14 -4.36
CA SER A 149 -9.73 0.20 -5.46
C SER A 149 -8.43 -0.57 -5.76
N ASP A 150 -8.57 -1.82 -6.23
CA ASP A 150 -7.42 -2.62 -6.64
C ASP A 150 -6.62 -1.93 -7.76
N TYR A 151 -7.30 -1.20 -8.64
CA TYR A 151 -6.67 -0.41 -9.69
C TYR A 151 -5.75 0.68 -9.12
N THR A 152 -6.27 1.58 -8.28
CA THR A 152 -5.47 2.66 -7.68
C THR A 152 -4.32 2.13 -6.85
N ARG A 153 -4.54 1.06 -6.09
CA ARG A 153 -3.49 0.38 -5.33
C ARG A 153 -2.38 -0.14 -6.25
N ASN A 154 -2.74 -0.79 -7.35
CA ASN A 154 -1.77 -1.32 -8.30
C ASN A 154 -1.02 -0.21 -9.06
N VAL A 155 -1.69 0.90 -9.40
CA VAL A 155 -1.05 2.08 -9.99
C VAL A 155 -0.01 2.67 -9.03
N LEU A 156 -0.36 2.87 -7.77
CA LEU A 156 0.56 3.41 -6.76
C LEU A 156 1.75 2.46 -6.51
N TYR A 157 1.53 1.16 -6.42
CA TYR A 157 2.64 0.21 -6.29
C TYR A 157 3.53 0.17 -7.52
N LEU A 158 2.96 0.24 -8.73
CA LEU A 158 3.74 0.33 -9.96
C LEU A 158 4.55 1.64 -9.99
N GLU A 159 3.93 2.74 -9.57
CA GLU A 159 4.57 4.04 -9.46
C GLU A 159 5.80 3.99 -8.54
N GLY A 160 5.64 3.49 -7.29
CA GLY A 160 6.76 3.34 -6.36
C GLY A 160 7.84 2.38 -6.89
N THR A 161 7.45 1.33 -7.61
CA THR A 161 8.39 0.38 -8.21
C THR A 161 9.23 1.04 -9.29
N LEU A 162 8.61 1.69 -10.27
CA LEU A 162 9.32 2.39 -11.35
C LEU A 162 10.14 3.56 -10.82
N ALA A 163 9.60 4.29 -9.86
CA ALA A 163 10.30 5.34 -9.16
C ALA A 163 11.61 4.86 -8.56
N THR A 164 11.58 3.74 -7.82
CA THR A 164 12.78 3.13 -7.21
C THR A 164 13.83 2.79 -8.28
N LEU A 165 13.41 2.18 -9.39
CA LEU A 165 14.31 1.79 -10.48
C LEU A 165 14.89 3.00 -11.22
N VAL A 166 14.04 3.89 -11.71
CA VAL A 166 14.41 5.03 -12.56
C VAL A 166 15.28 6.02 -11.78
N THR A 167 14.92 6.35 -10.54
CA THR A 167 15.70 7.31 -9.74
C THR A 167 17.08 6.78 -9.37
N ALA A 168 17.19 5.52 -8.97
CA ALA A 168 18.48 4.90 -8.66
C ALA A 168 19.40 4.86 -9.89
N ILE A 169 18.85 4.43 -11.04
CA ILE A 169 19.62 4.36 -12.31
C ILE A 169 20.09 5.76 -12.72
N ILE A 170 19.21 6.76 -12.71
CA ILE A 170 19.58 8.14 -13.09
C ILE A 170 20.62 8.70 -12.11
N ALA A 171 20.42 8.55 -10.79
CA ALA A 171 21.33 9.08 -9.79
C ALA A 171 22.75 8.50 -9.94
N ILE A 172 22.87 7.19 -10.10
CA ILE A 172 24.16 6.51 -10.24
C ILE A 172 24.84 6.85 -11.57
N THR A 173 24.07 6.92 -12.64
CA THR A 173 24.58 7.37 -13.95
C THR A 173 25.13 8.80 -13.86
N MET A 174 24.45 9.69 -13.12
CA MET A 174 24.90 11.07 -12.89
C MET A 174 26.12 11.14 -11.97
N MET A 175 26.24 10.29 -10.96
CA MET A 175 27.45 10.20 -10.12
C MET A 175 28.67 9.74 -10.94
N GLN A 176 28.47 8.80 -11.86
CA GLN A 176 29.55 8.20 -12.65
C GLN A 176 29.97 9.08 -13.84
N TYR A 177 29.01 9.66 -14.57
CA TYR A 177 29.25 10.34 -15.85
C TYR A 177 28.83 11.81 -15.88
N GLY A 178 28.23 12.34 -14.80
CA GLY A 178 27.69 13.71 -14.78
C GLY A 178 28.73 14.81 -14.98
N SER A 179 30.01 14.53 -14.72
CA SER A 179 31.13 15.46 -14.96
C SER A 179 31.56 15.54 -16.43
N LEU A 180 31.32 14.48 -17.22
CA LEU A 180 31.62 14.42 -18.66
C LEU A 180 30.68 15.29 -19.51
N ALA A 181 29.52 15.68 -18.96
CA ALA A 181 28.50 16.50 -19.61
C ALA A 181 28.95 17.92 -20.01
N THR A 182 30.17 18.31 -19.68
CA THR A 182 30.68 19.67 -19.90
C THR A 182 31.42 19.86 -21.23
N ARG A 183 31.70 18.80 -22.00
CA ARG A 183 32.54 18.91 -23.22
C ARG A 183 32.00 18.23 -24.48
N ASP A 184 31.25 17.12 -24.39
CA ASP A 184 30.65 16.46 -25.58
C ASP A 184 29.39 15.64 -25.21
N TYR A 185 28.22 16.08 -25.68
CA TYR A 185 26.95 15.38 -25.45
C TYR A 185 26.85 14.03 -26.19
N SER A 186 27.53 13.91 -27.33
CA SER A 186 27.49 12.70 -28.16
C SER A 186 28.28 11.56 -27.51
N GLU A 187 29.43 11.88 -26.94
CA GLU A 187 30.24 10.94 -26.18
C GLU A 187 29.51 10.48 -24.91
N LEU A 188 28.90 11.41 -24.17
CA LEU A 188 28.10 11.07 -22.99
C LEU A 188 26.94 10.12 -23.34
N LEU A 189 26.18 10.40 -24.41
CA LEU A 189 25.09 9.53 -24.83
C LEU A 189 25.58 8.13 -25.21
N ARG A 190 26.69 8.03 -25.94
CA ARG A 190 27.30 6.75 -26.33
C ARG A 190 27.76 5.95 -25.12
N THR A 191 28.45 6.60 -24.17
CA THR A 191 28.93 5.95 -22.95
C THR A 191 27.78 5.46 -22.10
N VAL A 192 26.76 6.30 -21.84
CA VAL A 192 25.57 5.90 -21.07
C VAL A 192 24.82 4.76 -21.77
N ALA A 193 24.64 4.81 -23.09
CA ALA A 193 23.99 3.74 -23.84
C ALA A 193 24.78 2.42 -23.81
N ALA A 194 26.12 2.49 -23.90
CA ALA A 194 27.00 1.33 -23.78
C ALA A 194 26.89 0.71 -22.38
N SER A 195 27.04 1.50 -21.32
CA SER A 195 26.93 1.06 -19.93
C SER A 195 25.56 0.48 -19.60
N PHE A 196 24.49 1.09 -20.12
CA PHE A 196 23.13 0.56 -20.01
C PHE A 196 23.00 -0.81 -20.67
N SER A 197 23.55 -0.96 -21.88
CA SER A 197 23.50 -2.21 -22.65
C SER A 197 24.26 -3.34 -21.96
N VAL A 198 25.46 -3.04 -21.44
CA VAL A 198 26.29 -3.99 -20.68
C VAL A 198 25.53 -4.50 -19.46
N SER A 199 25.00 -3.61 -18.62
CA SER A 199 24.24 -4.00 -17.42
C SER A 199 22.96 -4.76 -17.76
N LEU A 200 22.24 -4.37 -18.83
CA LEU A 200 21.04 -5.06 -19.26
C LEU A 200 21.34 -6.50 -19.70
N MET A 201 22.35 -6.68 -20.55
CA MET A 201 22.75 -8.01 -21.03
C MET A 201 23.26 -8.89 -19.90
N LEU A 202 24.14 -8.36 -19.05
CA LEU A 202 24.72 -9.08 -17.93
C LEU A 202 23.62 -9.51 -16.94
N GLY A 203 22.70 -8.61 -16.61
CA GLY A 203 21.56 -8.91 -15.73
C GLY A 203 20.63 -9.97 -16.32
N LEU A 204 20.35 -9.92 -17.62
CA LEU A 204 19.53 -10.93 -18.30
C LEU A 204 20.19 -12.31 -18.29
N VAL A 205 21.45 -12.39 -18.70
CA VAL A 205 22.20 -13.66 -18.79
C VAL A 205 22.35 -14.29 -17.41
N LEU A 206 22.82 -13.52 -16.41
CA LEU A 206 23.00 -14.04 -15.07
C LEU A 206 21.67 -14.32 -14.37
N GLY A 207 20.64 -13.49 -14.58
CA GLY A 207 19.32 -13.75 -14.02
C GLY A 207 18.73 -15.07 -14.50
N LEU A 208 18.88 -15.36 -15.80
CA LEU A 208 18.46 -16.63 -16.38
C LEU A 208 19.30 -17.81 -15.87
N LEU A 209 20.61 -17.61 -15.70
CA LEU A 209 21.51 -18.63 -15.14
C LEU A 209 21.16 -18.96 -13.69
N ILE A 210 20.91 -17.95 -12.85
CA ILE A 210 20.47 -18.13 -11.45
C ILE A 210 19.13 -18.86 -11.42
N LEU A 211 18.18 -18.43 -12.24
CA LEU A 211 16.86 -19.07 -12.32
C LEU A 211 16.96 -20.54 -12.73
N TRP A 212 17.79 -20.83 -13.72
CA TRP A 212 18.09 -22.19 -14.18
C TRP A 212 18.73 -23.03 -13.07
N ALA A 213 19.73 -22.49 -12.37
CA ALA A 213 20.41 -23.18 -11.27
C ALA A 213 19.44 -23.49 -10.11
N MET A 214 18.58 -22.53 -9.73
CA MET A 214 17.56 -22.74 -8.70
C MET A 214 16.57 -23.84 -9.09
N ALA A 215 16.13 -23.86 -10.36
CA ALA A 215 15.21 -24.87 -10.87
C ALA A 215 15.84 -26.27 -10.94
N HIS A 216 17.12 -26.35 -11.33
CA HIS A 216 17.81 -27.63 -11.53
C HIS A 216 18.29 -28.26 -10.22
N PHE A 217 18.97 -27.48 -9.36
CA PHE A 217 19.57 -27.98 -8.12
C PHE A 217 18.61 -28.04 -6.94
N LYS A 218 17.34 -27.64 -7.11
CA LYS A 218 16.31 -27.60 -6.04
C LYS A 218 16.80 -26.87 -4.78
N ILE A 219 17.60 -25.82 -4.93
CA ILE A 219 18.13 -25.00 -3.83
C ILE A 219 16.99 -24.15 -3.27
N LYS A 220 16.17 -24.77 -2.43
CA LYS A 220 14.95 -24.19 -1.88
C LYS A 220 15.22 -23.32 -0.64
N LYS A 221 16.07 -23.81 0.26
CA LYS A 221 16.29 -23.21 1.59
C LYS A 221 17.31 -22.06 1.63
N PHE A 222 18.25 -22.01 0.69
CA PHE A 222 19.33 -21.01 0.64
C PHE A 222 19.25 -20.07 -0.58
N GLY A 223 18.17 -20.16 -1.37
CA GLY A 223 18.05 -19.42 -2.63
C GLY A 223 18.23 -17.91 -2.47
N TYR A 224 17.60 -17.32 -1.44
CA TYR A 224 17.69 -15.89 -1.19
C TYR A 224 19.11 -15.43 -0.83
N LEU A 225 19.77 -16.12 0.10
CA LEU A 225 21.13 -15.75 0.53
C LEU A 225 22.14 -15.86 -0.61
N MET A 226 22.03 -16.92 -1.42
CA MET A 226 22.86 -17.10 -2.61
C MET A 226 22.62 -15.97 -3.63
N THR A 227 21.36 -15.67 -3.92
CA THR A 227 21.00 -14.56 -4.83
C THR A 227 21.56 -13.25 -4.31
N PHE A 228 21.34 -12.91 -3.05
CA PHE A 228 21.82 -11.65 -2.47
C PHE A 228 23.35 -11.52 -2.50
N ALA A 229 24.08 -12.58 -2.13
CA ALA A 229 25.54 -12.60 -2.24
C ALA A 229 26.01 -12.39 -3.69
N THR A 230 25.33 -13.04 -4.65
CA THR A 230 25.62 -12.88 -6.08
C THR A 230 25.38 -11.45 -6.55
N LEU A 231 24.30 -10.81 -6.09
CA LEU A 231 23.97 -9.43 -6.44
C LEU A 231 25.03 -8.44 -5.95
N LEU A 232 25.59 -8.62 -4.75
CA LEU A 232 26.65 -7.76 -4.23
C LEU A 232 27.94 -7.90 -5.05
N VAL A 233 28.35 -9.12 -5.39
CA VAL A 233 29.51 -9.38 -6.26
C VAL A 233 29.27 -8.80 -7.64
N LEU A 234 28.07 -8.99 -8.19
CA LEU A 234 27.71 -8.50 -9.50
C LEU A 234 27.72 -6.98 -9.57
N TYR A 235 27.21 -6.30 -8.54
CA TYR A 235 27.27 -4.85 -8.47
C TYR A 235 28.70 -4.34 -8.63
N PHE A 236 29.65 -4.96 -7.92
CA PHE A 236 31.06 -4.60 -8.02
C PHE A 236 31.64 -4.88 -9.42
N ILE A 237 31.39 -6.07 -9.98
CA ILE A 237 31.93 -6.46 -11.31
C ILE A 237 31.36 -5.57 -12.41
N ASP A 238 30.04 -5.40 -12.44
CA ASP A 238 29.35 -4.61 -13.46
C ASP A 238 29.82 -3.15 -13.40
N PHE A 239 29.88 -2.55 -12.20
CA PHE A 239 30.26 -1.15 -12.03
C PHE A 239 31.75 -0.88 -12.24
N ASN A 240 32.66 -1.66 -11.62
CA ASN A 240 34.10 -1.37 -11.63
C ASN A 240 34.88 -2.05 -12.76
N VAL A 241 34.43 -3.23 -13.21
CA VAL A 241 35.19 -4.04 -14.18
C VAL A 241 34.65 -3.86 -15.59
N LEU A 242 33.31 -3.90 -15.75
CA LEU A 242 32.67 -3.86 -17.06
C LEU A 242 32.21 -2.47 -17.49
N GLY A 243 32.25 -1.48 -16.57
CA GLY A 243 31.83 -0.11 -16.84
C GLY A 243 30.33 0.05 -17.08
N GLY A 244 29.51 -0.85 -16.54
CA GLY A 244 28.06 -0.75 -16.51
C GLY A 244 27.54 0.11 -15.35
N ILE A 245 26.22 0.19 -15.23
CA ILE A 245 25.50 0.97 -14.19
C ILE A 245 25.37 0.18 -12.86
N GLY A 246 25.69 -1.13 -12.84
CA GLY A 246 25.68 -1.98 -11.64
C GLY A 246 24.28 -2.30 -11.11
N ILE A 247 23.55 -1.26 -10.72
CA ILE A 247 22.20 -1.34 -10.18
C ILE A 247 21.17 -1.75 -11.24
N LEU A 248 21.42 -1.45 -12.51
CA LEU A 248 20.55 -1.90 -13.61
C LEU A 248 20.60 -3.42 -13.79
N SER A 249 21.78 -4.07 -13.69
CA SER A 249 21.87 -5.53 -13.80
C SER A 249 21.14 -6.21 -12.63
N ILE A 250 21.24 -5.64 -11.42
CA ILE A 250 20.46 -6.07 -10.24
C ILE A 250 18.95 -5.98 -10.49
N ALA A 251 18.47 -4.85 -11.02
CA ALA A 251 17.05 -4.66 -11.33
C ALA A 251 16.52 -5.72 -12.31
N VAL A 252 17.32 -6.00 -13.34
CA VAL A 252 16.99 -6.98 -14.39
C VAL A 252 16.96 -8.41 -13.83
N ILE A 253 17.91 -8.78 -12.97
CA ILE A 253 17.89 -10.07 -12.28
C ILE A 253 16.64 -10.20 -11.42
N GLY A 254 16.30 -9.16 -10.65
CA GLY A 254 15.05 -9.09 -9.92
C GLY A 254 13.86 -9.38 -10.84
N PHE A 255 13.74 -8.64 -11.93
CA PHE A 255 12.66 -8.82 -12.92
C PHE A 255 12.58 -10.25 -13.48
N VAL A 256 13.71 -10.86 -13.83
CA VAL A 256 13.77 -12.23 -14.35
C VAL A 256 13.26 -13.23 -13.29
N LEU A 257 13.74 -13.14 -12.06
CA LEU A 257 13.34 -14.04 -10.97
C LEU A 257 11.87 -13.82 -10.56
N GLY A 258 11.41 -12.58 -10.54
CA GLY A 258 10.01 -12.21 -10.26
C GLY A 258 9.03 -12.74 -11.30
N ASN A 259 9.48 -12.90 -12.54
CA ASN A 259 8.71 -13.45 -13.65
C ASN A 259 9.13 -14.88 -13.99
N ALA A 260 9.68 -15.62 -13.02
CA ALA A 260 10.21 -16.97 -13.19
C ALA A 260 9.33 -17.93 -14.02
N PRO A 261 7.99 -18.03 -13.80
CA PRO A 261 7.16 -18.94 -14.58
C PRO A 261 7.08 -18.58 -16.08
N ALA A 262 7.22 -17.29 -16.43
CA ALA A 262 7.25 -16.85 -17.82
C ALA A 262 8.64 -17.03 -18.44
N MET A 263 9.69 -16.72 -17.67
CA MET A 263 11.09 -16.80 -18.13
C MET A 263 11.54 -18.26 -18.32
N LEU A 264 11.14 -19.18 -17.45
CA LEU A 264 11.47 -20.61 -17.58
C LEU A 264 10.84 -21.28 -18.80
N ARG A 265 9.70 -20.78 -19.29
CA ARG A 265 9.07 -21.30 -20.53
C ARG A 265 9.95 -21.10 -21.75
N LEU A 266 10.89 -20.15 -21.72
CA LEU A 266 11.88 -19.95 -22.79
C LEU A 266 12.87 -21.13 -22.87
N PHE A 267 13.10 -21.84 -21.76
CA PHE A 267 14.12 -22.89 -21.67
C PHE A 267 13.53 -24.30 -21.48
N THR A 268 12.36 -24.46 -20.85
CA THR A 268 11.79 -25.78 -20.57
C THR A 268 10.26 -25.74 -20.48
N LYS A 269 9.56 -26.58 -21.27
CA LYS A 269 8.09 -26.67 -21.28
C LYS A 269 7.48 -27.36 -20.04
N LYS A 270 8.28 -28.01 -19.19
CA LYS A 270 7.85 -28.95 -18.13
C LYS A 270 8.24 -28.57 -16.69
N VAL A 271 8.42 -27.30 -16.37
CA VAL A 271 8.73 -26.89 -14.99
C VAL A 271 7.84 -25.73 -14.55
N SER A 272 6.89 -26.00 -13.66
CA SER A 272 6.21 -24.97 -12.86
C SER A 272 7.09 -24.68 -11.64
N PHE A 273 8.08 -23.83 -11.80
CA PHE A 273 8.83 -23.29 -10.66
C PHE A 273 8.14 -22.01 -10.22
N GLU A 274 7.55 -22.06 -9.03
CA GLU A 274 7.17 -20.85 -8.30
C GLU A 274 8.26 -20.62 -7.24
N VAL A 275 8.70 -19.36 -7.13
CA VAL A 275 9.62 -18.96 -6.07
C VAL A 275 8.96 -19.24 -4.73
N GLU A 276 9.64 -19.99 -3.86
CA GLU A 276 9.07 -20.44 -2.58
C GLU A 276 8.68 -19.26 -1.69
N GLU A 277 7.58 -19.41 -0.95
CA GLU A 277 7.09 -18.40 0.01
C GLU A 277 8.19 -18.00 1.03
N SER A 278 9.04 -18.97 1.41
CA SER A 278 10.23 -18.80 2.24
C SER A 278 11.21 -17.73 1.70
N PHE A 279 11.41 -17.65 0.38
CA PHE A 279 12.29 -16.63 -0.24
C PHE A 279 11.70 -15.23 -0.03
N SER A 280 10.40 -15.09 -0.25
CA SER A 280 9.69 -13.82 -0.10
C SER A 280 9.63 -13.38 1.37
N SER A 281 9.48 -14.31 2.31
CA SER A 281 9.51 -14.01 3.76
C SER A 281 10.87 -13.45 4.18
N LEU A 282 11.96 -14.16 3.87
CA LEU A 282 13.32 -13.72 4.21
C LEU A 282 13.67 -12.38 3.57
N GLN A 283 13.26 -12.16 2.32
CA GLN A 283 13.42 -10.87 1.65
C GLN A 283 12.70 -9.74 2.39
N ASN A 284 11.45 -9.96 2.81
CA ASN A 284 10.69 -8.96 3.56
C ASN A 284 11.31 -8.66 4.93
N GLU A 285 11.81 -9.68 5.63
CA GLU A 285 12.48 -9.54 6.93
C GLU A 285 13.80 -8.76 6.82
N MET A 286 14.63 -9.10 5.83
CA MET A 286 15.87 -8.37 5.56
C MET A 286 15.60 -6.92 5.17
N GLY A 287 14.57 -6.67 4.35
CA GLY A 287 14.18 -5.32 3.98
C GLY A 287 13.76 -4.47 5.17
N LEU A 288 13.01 -5.03 6.12
CA LEU A 288 12.67 -4.37 7.37
C LEU A 288 13.91 -4.03 8.18
N PHE A 289 14.81 -5.00 8.35
CA PHE A 289 16.03 -4.83 9.13
C PHE A 289 16.91 -3.72 8.56
N ILE A 290 17.16 -3.75 7.25
CA ILE A 290 17.95 -2.75 6.54
C ILE A 290 17.31 -1.36 6.67
N SER A 291 15.99 -1.26 6.46
CA SER A 291 15.27 0.01 6.56
C SER A 291 15.31 0.60 7.96
N THR A 292 15.10 -0.25 8.98
CA THR A 292 15.15 0.12 10.40
C THR A 292 16.49 0.73 10.74
N PHE A 293 17.57 0.03 10.39
CA PHE A 293 18.93 0.51 10.65
C PHE A 293 19.19 1.86 10.02
N PHE A 294 18.86 2.00 8.74
CA PHE A 294 19.19 3.19 8.00
C PHE A 294 18.39 4.41 8.45
N PHE A 295 17.09 4.28 8.75
CA PHE A 295 16.30 5.42 9.25
C PHE A 295 16.74 5.88 10.64
N VAL A 296 17.10 4.96 11.54
CA VAL A 296 17.68 5.34 12.84
C VAL A 296 19.04 6.00 12.63
N TYR A 297 19.87 5.48 11.73
CA TYR A 297 21.15 6.07 11.38
C TYR A 297 21.02 7.51 10.83
N LEU A 298 20.06 7.77 9.94
CA LEU A 298 19.79 9.12 9.44
C LEU A 298 19.40 10.10 10.55
N GLY A 299 18.60 9.64 11.53
CA GLY A 299 18.27 10.45 12.70
C GLY A 299 19.49 10.69 13.60
N LEU A 300 20.41 9.74 13.68
CA LEU A 300 21.65 9.84 14.46
C LEU A 300 22.59 10.91 13.91
N ILE A 301 22.75 10.97 12.57
CA ILE A 301 23.65 11.93 11.91
C ILE A 301 23.03 13.32 11.70
N PHE A 302 21.75 13.48 12.01
CA PHE A 302 21.04 14.75 11.87
C PHE A 302 21.70 15.83 12.75
N ARG A 303 22.01 17.00 12.20
CA ARG A 303 22.59 18.10 12.98
C ARG A 303 21.54 19.19 13.20
N PRO A 304 21.08 19.41 14.44
CA PRO A 304 20.13 20.49 14.74
C PRO A 304 20.65 21.87 14.33
N GLU A 305 21.97 22.07 14.32
CA GLU A 305 22.61 23.30 13.84
C GLU A 305 22.35 23.55 12.35
N GLY A 306 22.11 22.49 11.57
CA GLY A 306 21.76 22.56 10.15
C GLY A 306 20.33 23.03 9.90
N LEU A 307 19.51 23.27 10.93
CA LEU A 307 18.18 23.90 10.83
C LEU A 307 18.27 25.43 10.61
N THR A 308 19.12 25.84 9.67
CA THR A 308 19.27 27.24 9.28
C THR A 308 18.05 27.70 8.47
N ALA A 309 17.80 29.01 8.47
CA ALA A 309 16.75 29.60 7.63
C ALA A 309 16.93 29.26 6.14
N ALA A 310 18.18 29.15 5.67
CA ALA A 310 18.51 28.74 4.31
C ALA A 310 18.07 27.29 4.05
N ASN A 311 18.44 26.34 4.90
CA ASN A 311 18.10 24.93 4.73
C ASN A 311 16.58 24.68 4.82
N LEU A 312 15.89 25.40 5.69
CA LEU A 312 14.42 25.39 5.74
C LEU A 312 13.80 25.92 4.44
N SER A 313 14.34 27.00 3.88
CA SER A 313 13.86 27.56 2.61
C SER A 313 14.07 26.59 1.44
N TYR A 314 15.23 25.92 1.39
CA TYR A 314 15.53 24.92 0.36
C TYR A 314 14.61 23.70 0.46
N ALA A 315 14.42 23.18 1.67
CA ALA A 315 13.47 22.09 1.91
C ALA A 315 12.04 22.49 1.50
N GLY A 316 11.61 23.71 1.82
CA GLY A 316 10.30 24.25 1.44
C GLY A 316 10.10 24.34 -0.08
N LEU A 317 11.10 24.84 -0.82
CA LEU A 317 11.05 24.93 -2.28
C LEU A 317 11.00 23.54 -2.93
N LEU A 318 11.82 22.60 -2.46
CA LEU A 318 11.80 21.22 -2.94
C LEU A 318 10.46 20.54 -2.65
N LEU A 319 9.91 20.74 -1.45
CA LEU A 319 8.60 20.22 -1.07
C LEU A 319 7.49 20.77 -1.96
N LEU A 320 7.51 22.07 -2.26
CA LEU A 320 6.56 22.71 -3.17
C LEU A 320 6.67 22.11 -4.58
N GLY A 321 7.89 21.85 -5.06
CA GLY A 321 8.13 21.17 -6.33
C GLY A 321 7.53 19.77 -6.37
N ILE A 322 7.71 18.99 -5.30
CA ILE A 322 7.11 17.64 -5.16
C ILE A 322 5.58 17.72 -5.16
N LEU A 323 5.00 18.66 -4.41
CA LEU A 323 3.55 18.88 -4.36
C LEU A 323 2.98 19.29 -5.72
N LEU A 324 3.67 20.17 -6.44
CA LEU A 324 3.28 20.62 -7.76
C LEU A 324 3.34 19.47 -8.78
N ALA A 325 4.43 18.69 -8.79
CA ALA A 325 4.56 17.51 -9.63
C ALA A 325 3.39 16.54 -9.38
N ARG A 326 3.05 16.33 -8.11
CA ARG A 326 1.95 15.44 -7.71
C ARG A 326 0.59 15.97 -8.17
N LEU A 327 0.34 17.27 -8.02
CA LEU A 327 -0.90 17.89 -8.48
C LEU A 327 -1.06 17.74 -10.00
N LEU A 328 -0.02 18.01 -10.77
CA LEU A 328 -0.03 17.87 -12.22
C LEU A 328 -0.27 16.41 -12.64
N ALA A 329 0.34 15.45 -11.95
CA ALA A 329 0.09 14.03 -12.20
C ALA A 329 -1.38 13.65 -11.95
N VAL A 330 -1.98 14.10 -10.84
CA VAL A 330 -3.40 13.83 -10.56
C VAL A 330 -4.32 14.48 -11.61
N LEU A 331 -4.01 15.71 -12.05
CA LEU A 331 -4.76 16.38 -13.12
C LEU A 331 -4.66 15.64 -14.45
N ALA A 332 -3.48 15.10 -14.79
CA ALA A 332 -3.29 14.28 -15.96
C ALA A 332 -4.08 12.96 -15.87
N ALA A 333 -4.04 12.29 -14.71
CA ALA A 333 -4.81 11.07 -14.46
C ALA A 333 -6.32 11.28 -14.62
N ARG A 334 -6.83 12.44 -14.19
CA ARG A 334 -8.25 12.83 -14.37
C ARG A 334 -8.63 12.95 -15.85
N LYS A 335 -7.82 13.65 -16.64
CA LYS A 335 -8.10 13.85 -18.08
C LYS A 335 -8.08 12.55 -18.88
N LEU A 336 -7.25 11.60 -18.48
CA LEU A 336 -7.16 10.28 -19.10
C LEU A 336 -8.31 9.33 -18.70
N GLY A 337 -9.30 9.80 -17.92
CA GLY A 337 -10.49 9.02 -17.54
C GLY A 337 -10.22 7.95 -16.48
N HIS A 338 -9.16 8.11 -15.67
CA HIS A 338 -8.55 7.01 -14.91
C HIS A 338 -8.70 7.04 -13.40
N ALA A 339 -9.68 7.75 -12.87
CA ALA A 339 -10.04 7.58 -11.47
C ALA A 339 -11.55 7.73 -11.29
N GLN A 340 -12.14 6.84 -10.50
CA GLN A 340 -13.33 7.23 -9.76
C GLN A 340 -12.94 8.50 -8.99
N HIS A 341 -13.58 9.64 -9.29
CA HIS A 341 -13.28 10.96 -8.69
C HIS A 341 -13.16 10.97 -7.15
N GLN A 342 -13.63 9.90 -6.50
CA GLN A 342 -13.55 9.68 -5.06
C GLN A 342 -12.12 9.40 -4.57
N GLU A 343 -11.21 8.90 -5.40
CA GLU A 343 -9.85 8.48 -5.00
C GLU A 343 -8.75 9.49 -5.34
N ASP A 344 -9.10 10.63 -5.95
CA ASP A 344 -8.12 11.68 -6.32
C ASP A 344 -7.33 12.21 -5.13
N LEU A 345 -7.97 12.31 -3.96
CA LEU A 345 -7.32 12.75 -2.74
C LEU A 345 -6.29 11.72 -2.24
N LEU A 346 -6.59 10.42 -2.40
CA LEU A 346 -5.64 9.36 -2.08
C LEU A 346 -4.42 9.45 -3.00
N LEU A 347 -4.66 9.54 -4.31
CA LEU A 347 -3.59 9.74 -5.30
C LEU A 347 -2.76 10.98 -4.94
N ALA A 348 -3.39 12.14 -4.72
CA ALA A 348 -2.70 13.38 -4.37
C ALA A 348 -1.89 13.26 -3.07
N SER A 349 -2.40 12.56 -2.07
CA SER A 349 -1.70 12.38 -0.77
C SER A 349 -0.50 11.45 -0.83
N MET A 350 -0.48 10.50 -1.78
CA MET A 350 0.52 9.43 -1.79
C MET A 350 1.84 9.88 -2.43
N MET A 351 2.61 10.67 -1.69
CA MET A 351 3.90 11.23 -2.12
C MET A 351 5.10 10.95 -1.17
N PRO A 352 5.12 9.85 -0.37
CA PRO A 352 6.18 9.66 0.61
C PRO A 352 7.54 9.51 -0.08
N ARG A 353 8.61 10.13 0.43
CA ARG A 353 10.00 9.82 0.04
C ARG A 353 10.63 8.88 1.07
N ASP A 354 11.58 8.04 0.67
CA ASP A 354 12.08 6.97 1.56
C ASP A 354 13.59 6.76 1.56
N LEU A 355 13.92 5.60 2.13
CA LEU A 355 15.21 4.98 2.26
C LEU A 355 16.07 5.10 1.00
N LEU A 356 15.51 4.96 -0.21
CA LEU A 356 16.32 5.10 -1.42
C LEU A 356 16.85 6.53 -1.55
N SER A 357 15.98 7.53 -1.38
CA SER A 357 16.37 8.94 -1.41
C SER A 357 17.42 9.25 -0.35
N ALA A 358 17.24 8.75 0.87
CA ALA A 358 18.22 9.00 1.91
C ALA A 358 19.55 8.27 1.67
N THR A 359 19.50 7.06 1.12
CA THR A 359 20.71 6.29 0.83
C THR A 359 21.51 6.94 -0.28
N LEU A 360 20.85 7.31 -1.37
CA LEU A 360 21.49 8.03 -2.47
C LEU A 360 22.02 9.39 -2.00
N ALA A 361 21.31 10.10 -1.12
CA ALA A 361 21.79 11.36 -0.53
C ALA A 361 23.09 11.18 0.27
N ALA A 362 23.18 10.12 1.08
CA ALA A 362 24.41 9.80 1.81
C ALA A 362 25.59 9.54 0.86
N PHE A 363 25.34 8.92 -0.30
CA PHE A 363 26.34 8.81 -1.36
C PHE A 363 26.70 10.17 -1.96
N VAL A 364 25.72 11.01 -2.31
CA VAL A 364 25.97 12.33 -2.92
C VAL A 364 26.89 13.19 -2.05
N VAL A 365 26.71 13.19 -0.74
CA VAL A 365 27.55 13.98 0.18
C VAL A 365 28.98 13.46 0.27
N ALA A 366 29.20 12.17 0.02
CA ALA A 366 30.54 11.61 -0.11
C ALA A 366 31.27 12.06 -1.40
N PHE A 367 30.57 12.63 -2.39
CA PHE A 367 31.18 13.14 -3.61
C PHE A 367 31.64 14.60 -3.45
N PRO A 368 32.95 14.91 -3.62
CA PRO A 368 33.51 16.25 -3.40
C PRO A 368 32.85 17.37 -4.23
N ALA A 369 32.33 17.03 -5.42
CA ALA A 369 31.64 17.98 -6.30
C ALA A 369 30.32 18.50 -5.72
N PHE A 370 29.74 17.82 -4.73
CA PHE A 370 28.42 18.11 -4.16
C PHE A 370 28.45 18.39 -2.66
N ALA A 371 29.64 18.53 -2.06
CA ALA A 371 29.85 18.85 -0.64
C ALA A 371 29.29 20.21 -0.18
N ARG A 372 28.66 20.98 -1.08
CA ARG A 372 27.95 22.24 -0.78
C ARG A 372 26.50 22.04 -0.33
N PHE A 373 25.93 20.83 -0.45
CA PHE A 373 24.61 20.54 0.09
C PHE A 373 24.72 19.89 1.46
N ASP A 374 24.13 20.56 2.44
CA ASP A 374 23.80 19.98 3.73
C ASP A 374 22.82 18.80 3.54
N MET A 375 22.90 17.75 4.35
CA MET A 375 21.95 16.62 4.28
C MET A 375 20.57 17.00 4.78
N GLU A 376 20.49 18.07 5.58
CA GLU A 376 19.35 18.49 6.35
C GLU A 376 18.12 18.81 5.48
N PRO A 377 18.21 19.55 4.35
CA PRO A 377 17.06 19.77 3.49
C PRO A 377 16.47 18.48 2.91
N ILE A 378 17.31 17.48 2.59
CA ILE A 378 16.83 16.17 2.09
C ILE A 378 16.05 15.46 3.19
N LEU A 379 16.62 15.38 4.39
CA LEU A 379 15.98 14.76 5.55
C LEU A 379 14.64 15.44 5.90
N LEU A 380 14.62 16.77 5.86
CA LEU A 380 13.40 17.57 6.06
C LEU A 380 12.34 17.26 5.00
N VAL A 381 12.72 17.13 3.73
CA VAL A 381 11.79 16.73 2.65
C VAL A 381 11.26 15.31 2.88
N ILE A 382 12.10 14.35 3.27
CA ILE A 382 11.69 12.97 3.56
C ILE A 382 10.69 12.92 4.72
N ALA A 383 10.99 13.61 5.82
CA ALA A 383 10.11 13.71 6.97
C ALA A 383 8.78 14.40 6.60
N SER A 384 8.85 15.56 5.93
CA SER A 384 7.68 16.34 5.55
C SER A 384 6.75 15.59 4.61
N THR A 385 7.28 14.93 3.58
CA THR A 385 6.48 14.15 2.62
C THR A 385 5.83 12.93 3.28
N THR A 386 6.50 12.30 4.25
CA THR A 386 5.95 11.21 5.06
C THR A 386 4.78 11.69 5.93
N ILE A 387 4.95 12.82 6.62
CA ILE A 387 3.90 13.44 7.45
C ILE A 387 2.71 13.86 6.58
N LEU A 388 2.95 14.55 5.46
CA LEU A 388 1.89 14.97 4.54
C LEU A 388 1.14 13.78 3.95
N THR A 389 1.83 12.69 3.66
CA THR A 389 1.19 11.44 3.20
C THR A 389 0.26 10.89 4.28
N SER A 390 0.73 10.78 5.53
CA SER A 390 -0.10 10.30 6.64
C SER A 390 -1.33 11.19 6.88
N LEU A 391 -1.14 12.53 6.90
CA LEU A 391 -2.24 13.49 7.04
C LEU A 391 -3.24 13.38 5.88
N GLY A 392 -2.75 13.33 4.64
CA GLY A 392 -3.61 13.24 3.45
C GLY A 392 -4.39 11.94 3.38
N VAL A 393 -3.80 10.81 3.80
CA VAL A 393 -4.48 9.52 3.93
C VAL A 393 -5.56 9.59 5.01
N ASN A 394 -5.26 10.16 6.17
CA ASN A 394 -6.28 10.35 7.23
C ASN A 394 -7.43 11.24 6.77
N LEU A 395 -7.16 12.32 6.02
CA LEU A 395 -8.19 13.17 5.43
C LEU A 395 -9.03 12.43 4.39
N TYR A 396 -8.39 11.62 3.54
CA TYR A 396 -9.07 10.77 2.58
C TYR A 396 -9.98 9.75 3.26
N GLU A 397 -9.48 9.07 4.28
CA GLU A 397 -10.27 8.13 5.08
C GLU A 397 -11.40 8.83 5.83
N ALA A 398 -11.18 10.02 6.40
CA ALA A 398 -12.23 10.79 7.06
C ALA A 398 -13.33 11.21 6.06
N LYS A 399 -12.95 11.65 4.86
CA LYS A 399 -13.89 12.03 3.80
C LYS A 399 -14.69 10.83 3.28
N LEU A 400 -14.05 9.68 3.11
CA LEU A 400 -14.74 8.43 2.82
C LEU A 400 -15.63 7.99 3.99
N ARG A 401 -15.14 8.03 5.22
CA ARG A 401 -15.92 7.67 6.41
C ARG A 401 -17.19 8.49 6.44
N ASN A 402 -17.11 9.79 6.19
CA ASN A 402 -18.27 10.69 6.09
C ASN A 402 -19.19 10.39 4.89
N ALA A 403 -18.65 9.94 3.76
CA ALA A 403 -19.45 9.52 2.60
C ALA A 403 -20.21 8.18 2.83
N PHE A 404 -19.70 7.32 3.72
CA PHE A 404 -20.23 5.98 4.01
C PHE A 404 -20.86 5.84 5.42
N THR A 405 -20.82 6.87 6.27
CA THR A 405 -21.56 6.92 7.54
C THR A 405 -23.01 7.24 7.26
N PHE A 406 -23.79 6.21 7.01
CA PHE A 406 -25.24 6.30 7.11
C PHE A 406 -25.59 6.43 8.58
N ARG A 407 -26.35 7.46 8.95
CA ARG A 407 -26.94 7.60 10.28
C ARG A 407 -28.33 8.21 10.12
N ARG A 408 -29.35 7.51 10.60
CA ARG A 408 -30.73 7.96 10.53
C ARG A 408 -31.52 7.43 11.70
N GLU A 409 -32.16 8.34 12.42
CA GLU A 409 -33.10 7.96 13.46
C GLU A 409 -34.47 7.64 12.84
N LEU A 410 -35.06 6.53 13.26
CA LEU A 410 -36.35 6.07 12.80
C LEU A 410 -37.30 5.96 13.99
N THR A 411 -38.34 6.78 13.99
CA THR A 411 -39.50 6.59 14.88
C THR A 411 -40.39 5.47 14.33
N LEU A 412 -40.67 4.48 15.18
CA LEU A 412 -41.48 3.32 14.90
C LEU A 412 -42.97 3.60 15.19
N LYS A 413 -43.86 2.70 14.75
CA LYS A 413 -45.30 2.86 14.92
C LYS A 413 -45.77 2.87 16.37
N ASP A 414 -44.99 2.29 17.25
CA ASP A 414 -45.23 2.18 18.70
C ASP A 414 -44.49 3.26 19.50
N GLY A 415 -44.00 4.32 18.84
CA GLY A 415 -43.34 5.46 19.47
C GLY A 415 -41.86 5.26 19.77
N ARG A 416 -41.34 4.03 19.78
CA ARG A 416 -39.91 3.76 20.01
C ARG A 416 -39.04 4.34 18.89
N THR A 417 -37.85 4.83 19.23
CA THR A 417 -36.86 5.32 18.25
C THR A 417 -35.74 4.31 18.07
N VAL A 418 -35.34 4.07 16.82
CA VAL A 418 -34.20 3.20 16.48
C VAL A 418 -33.20 3.99 15.66
N LEU A 419 -31.97 4.04 16.12
CA LEU A 419 -30.87 4.64 15.39
C LEU A 419 -30.33 3.63 14.38
N VAL A 420 -30.58 3.86 13.09
CA VAL A 420 -29.96 3.08 12.02
C VAL A 420 -28.65 3.71 11.63
N ARG A 421 -27.55 2.95 11.72
CA ARG A 421 -26.22 3.45 11.38
C ARG A 421 -25.33 2.40 10.72
N SER A 422 -24.27 2.85 10.06
CA SER A 422 -23.23 1.96 9.53
C SER A 422 -22.58 1.12 10.63
N PHE A 423 -22.27 -0.13 10.28
CA PHE A 423 -21.57 -1.07 11.15
C PHE A 423 -20.12 -0.64 11.40
N ALA A 424 -19.69 -0.73 12.65
CA ALA A 424 -18.35 -0.40 13.12
C ALA A 424 -17.68 -1.60 13.81
N ARG A 425 -16.37 -1.49 14.03
CA ARG A 425 -15.57 -2.54 14.71
C ARG A 425 -16.09 -2.86 16.11
N ASP A 426 -16.57 -1.85 16.83
CA ASP A 426 -17.08 -2.02 18.19
C ASP A 426 -18.44 -2.74 18.23
N ASP A 427 -19.12 -2.86 17.08
CA ASP A 427 -20.39 -3.58 16.96
C ASP A 427 -20.21 -5.09 16.81
N ILE A 428 -19.00 -5.59 16.55
CA ILE A 428 -18.75 -7.01 16.27
C ILE A 428 -19.36 -7.90 17.36
N GLY A 429 -19.02 -7.64 18.62
CA GLY A 429 -19.57 -8.40 19.75
C GLY A 429 -21.07 -8.17 19.97
N LYS A 430 -21.58 -6.96 19.70
CA LYS A 430 -23.03 -6.67 19.84
C LYS A 430 -23.86 -7.37 18.76
N VAL A 431 -23.37 -7.43 17.53
CA VAL A 431 -24.00 -8.14 16.41
C VAL A 431 -23.92 -9.66 16.61
N GLY A 432 -22.79 -10.17 17.13
CA GLY A 432 -22.66 -11.56 17.53
C GLY A 432 -23.74 -11.99 18.54
N LYS A 433 -23.91 -11.22 19.61
CA LYS A 433 -25.01 -11.40 20.57
C LYS A 433 -26.39 -11.37 19.91
N PHE A 434 -26.65 -10.40 19.04
CA PHE A 434 -27.91 -10.32 18.29
C PHE A 434 -28.18 -11.56 17.42
N LEU A 435 -27.17 -12.07 16.71
CA LEU A 435 -27.32 -13.29 15.91
C LEU A 435 -27.54 -14.53 16.80
N ASN A 436 -26.84 -14.61 17.93
CA ASN A 436 -27.00 -15.70 18.89
C ASN A 436 -28.39 -15.71 19.55
N GLU A 437 -29.00 -14.54 19.81
CA GLU A 437 -30.40 -14.43 20.22
C GLU A 437 -31.36 -14.96 19.14
N MET A 438 -31.07 -14.66 17.86
CA MET A 438 -31.85 -15.15 16.72
C MET A 438 -31.76 -16.68 16.57
N VAL A 439 -30.59 -17.28 16.81
CA VAL A 439 -30.44 -18.75 16.85
C VAL A 439 -31.28 -19.34 17.99
N LYS A 440 -31.21 -18.73 19.19
CA LYS A 440 -31.95 -19.22 20.38
C LYS A 440 -33.46 -19.24 20.18
N GLU A 441 -34.02 -18.31 19.40
CA GLU A 441 -35.46 -18.28 19.12
C GLU A 441 -35.90 -19.16 17.94
N GLY A 442 -34.99 -19.89 17.30
CA GLY A 442 -35.30 -20.67 16.10
C GLY A 442 -35.63 -19.79 14.89
N ALA A 443 -34.98 -18.63 14.75
CA ALA A 443 -35.23 -17.74 13.62
C ALA A 443 -34.88 -18.41 12.28
N LEU A 444 -35.56 -17.99 11.21
CA LEU A 444 -35.31 -18.44 9.84
C LEU A 444 -34.04 -17.83 9.25
N ILE A 445 -32.89 -18.18 9.82
CA ILE A 445 -31.54 -17.77 9.42
C ILE A 445 -30.70 -19.01 9.05
N ALA A 446 -29.54 -18.81 8.44
CA ALA A 446 -28.67 -19.91 8.03
C ALA A 446 -27.86 -20.54 9.20
N LEU A 447 -27.83 -19.87 10.35
CA LEU A 447 -27.11 -20.34 11.54
C LEU A 447 -28.02 -21.26 12.36
N ASP A 448 -27.55 -22.47 12.66
CA ASP A 448 -28.22 -23.44 13.52
C ASP A 448 -27.57 -23.56 14.92
N GLN A 449 -26.37 -23.01 15.09
CA GLN A 449 -25.63 -22.97 16.35
C GLN A 449 -25.17 -21.55 16.69
N LYS A 450 -24.90 -21.31 17.97
CA LYS A 450 -24.35 -20.03 18.42
C LYS A 450 -22.92 -19.86 17.93
N LEU A 451 -22.60 -18.66 17.47
CA LEU A 451 -21.24 -18.27 17.12
C LEU A 451 -20.39 -18.18 18.40
N SER A 452 -19.21 -18.78 18.35
CA SER A 452 -18.14 -18.56 19.31
C SER A 452 -17.56 -17.14 19.18
N GLN A 453 -16.87 -16.65 20.21
CA GLN A 453 -16.23 -15.32 20.15
C GLN A 453 -15.21 -15.19 19.00
N SER A 454 -14.50 -16.28 18.68
CA SER A 454 -13.56 -16.31 17.56
C SER A 454 -14.27 -16.16 16.21
N GLU A 455 -15.38 -16.87 16.00
CA GLU A 455 -16.16 -16.80 14.76
C GLU A 455 -16.86 -15.44 14.62
N GLU A 456 -17.38 -14.88 15.73
CA GLU A 456 -17.94 -13.52 15.75
C GLU A 456 -16.88 -12.50 15.28
N LYS A 457 -15.66 -12.59 15.85
CA LYS A 457 -14.55 -11.70 15.51
C LYS A 457 -14.13 -11.84 14.06
N GLU A 458 -13.96 -13.08 13.57
CA GLU A 458 -13.58 -13.34 12.19
C GLU A 458 -14.64 -12.83 11.20
N SER A 459 -15.91 -13.19 11.39
CA SER A 459 -17.02 -12.75 10.54
C SER A 459 -17.20 -11.23 10.53
N GLY A 460 -17.05 -10.60 11.70
CA GLY A 460 -17.08 -9.15 11.86
C GLY A 460 -15.95 -8.44 11.11
N LEU A 461 -14.72 -8.94 11.23
CA LEU A 461 -13.56 -8.40 10.51
C LEU A 461 -13.66 -8.62 9.01
N GLN A 462 -14.16 -9.78 8.56
CA GLN A 462 -14.44 -10.03 7.14
C GLN A 462 -15.50 -9.04 6.61
N SER A 463 -16.57 -8.81 7.37
CA SER A 463 -17.59 -7.82 7.01
C SER A 463 -17.00 -6.42 6.89
N LEU A 464 -16.14 -6.00 7.82
CA LEU A 464 -15.42 -4.72 7.74
C LEU A 464 -14.52 -4.64 6.51
N ALA A 465 -13.77 -5.71 6.19
CA ALA A 465 -12.92 -5.75 5.02
C ALA A 465 -13.74 -5.58 3.72
N ARG A 466 -14.92 -6.21 3.63
CA ARG A 466 -15.84 -6.08 2.49
C ARG A 466 -16.48 -4.70 2.40
N ILE A 467 -16.85 -4.09 3.53
CA ILE A 467 -17.32 -2.69 3.59
C ILE A 467 -16.21 -1.76 3.08
N ASN A 468 -14.97 -1.99 3.53
CA ASN A 468 -13.81 -1.21 3.14
C ASN A 468 -13.50 -1.30 1.63
N ARG A 469 -13.76 -2.44 1.01
CA ARG A 469 -13.64 -2.64 -0.45
C ARG A 469 -14.84 -2.13 -1.25
N GLY A 470 -15.88 -1.59 -0.60
CA GLY A 470 -17.10 -1.16 -1.29
C GLY A 470 -17.89 -2.32 -1.90
N GLU A 471 -17.80 -3.51 -1.31
CA GLU A 471 -18.53 -4.72 -1.74
C GLU A 471 -19.79 -4.96 -0.88
N LEU A 472 -19.85 -4.33 0.30
CA LEU A 472 -20.85 -4.59 1.31
C LEU A 472 -21.35 -3.28 1.93
N LEU A 473 -22.65 -3.07 1.91
CA LEU A 473 -23.35 -2.14 2.78
C LEU A 473 -23.88 -2.94 3.97
N LEU A 474 -23.45 -2.63 5.18
CA LEU A 474 -23.93 -3.27 6.40
C LEU A 474 -24.31 -2.19 7.40
N TRP A 475 -25.60 -2.17 7.76
CA TRP A 475 -26.15 -1.29 8.77
C TRP A 475 -26.70 -2.06 9.94
N VAL A 476 -26.66 -1.43 11.10
CA VAL A 476 -27.25 -1.89 12.35
C VAL A 476 -28.31 -0.91 12.80
N GLY A 477 -29.41 -1.43 13.35
CA GLY A 477 -30.38 -0.66 14.11
C GLY A 477 -30.07 -0.79 15.60
N GLU A 478 -29.85 0.32 16.28
CA GLU A 478 -29.55 0.39 17.71
C GLU A 478 -30.70 1.05 18.48
N HIS A 479 -31.09 0.44 19.59
CA HIS A 479 -32.06 0.97 20.55
C HIS A 479 -31.50 0.75 21.95
N GLU A 480 -31.37 1.84 22.72
CA GLU A 480 -30.86 1.80 24.11
C GLU A 480 -29.53 1.04 24.26
N GLY A 481 -28.59 1.24 23.32
CA GLY A 481 -27.27 0.61 23.34
C GLY A 481 -27.22 -0.83 22.82
N ARG A 482 -28.38 -1.44 22.50
CA ARG A 482 -28.51 -2.81 21.98
C ARG A 482 -28.80 -2.82 20.48
N ILE A 483 -28.21 -3.78 19.77
CA ILE A 483 -28.49 -4.01 18.34
C ILE A 483 -29.78 -4.79 18.19
N VAL A 484 -30.76 -4.19 17.51
CA VAL A 484 -32.12 -4.72 17.33
C VAL A 484 -32.46 -5.02 15.87
N ALA A 485 -31.60 -4.62 14.94
CA ALA A 485 -31.73 -4.97 13.53
C ALA A 485 -30.38 -5.00 12.81
N ARG A 486 -30.32 -5.77 11.73
CA ARG A 486 -29.19 -5.84 10.80
C ARG A 486 -29.72 -5.78 9.37
N ALA A 487 -29.15 -4.94 8.52
CA ALA A 487 -29.54 -4.80 7.13
C ALA A 487 -28.29 -4.80 6.23
N VAL A 488 -28.32 -5.58 5.14
CA VAL A 488 -27.16 -5.82 4.29
C VAL A 488 -27.51 -5.75 2.82
N ALA A 489 -26.74 -4.98 2.05
CA ALA A 489 -26.70 -5.09 0.60
C ALA A 489 -25.30 -5.55 0.18
N GLU A 490 -25.24 -6.67 -0.53
CA GLU A 490 -24.03 -7.37 -0.88
C GLU A 490 -23.87 -7.44 -2.39
N LYS A 491 -22.79 -6.84 -2.91
CA LYS A 491 -22.45 -6.92 -4.32
C LYS A 491 -21.81 -8.27 -4.63
N MET A 492 -22.35 -8.99 -5.61
CA MET A 492 -21.78 -10.28 -6.02
C MET A 492 -20.42 -10.08 -6.72
N PRO A 493 -19.51 -11.06 -6.70
CA PRO A 493 -18.17 -10.89 -7.25
C PRO A 493 -18.11 -11.15 -8.77
N ARG A 494 -17.03 -10.69 -9.40
CA ARG A 494 -16.59 -11.08 -10.76
C ARG A 494 -17.67 -10.90 -11.83
N ARG A 495 -18.02 -11.97 -12.57
CA ARG A 495 -19.00 -11.94 -13.67
C ARG A 495 -20.42 -11.66 -13.20
N GLU A 496 -20.68 -11.74 -11.90
CA GLU A 496 -22.00 -11.48 -11.31
C GLU A 496 -22.11 -10.08 -10.68
N ARG A 497 -21.09 -9.22 -10.85
CA ARG A 497 -20.95 -7.91 -10.18
C ARG A 497 -22.12 -6.93 -10.35
N ASP A 498 -22.99 -7.16 -11.31
CA ASP A 498 -24.18 -6.34 -11.55
C ASP A 498 -25.41 -6.83 -10.77
N ASN A 499 -25.25 -7.88 -9.94
CA ASN A 499 -26.26 -8.40 -9.02
C ASN A 499 -25.93 -7.99 -7.58
N VAL A 500 -26.93 -7.51 -6.85
CA VAL A 500 -26.82 -7.15 -5.44
C VAL A 500 -27.87 -7.90 -4.63
N ALA A 501 -27.41 -8.68 -3.64
CA ALA A 501 -28.25 -9.43 -2.73
C ALA A 501 -28.61 -8.57 -1.51
N LEU A 502 -29.88 -8.56 -1.12
CA LEU A 502 -30.36 -7.88 0.08
C LEU A 502 -30.72 -8.89 1.17
N SER A 503 -30.31 -8.62 2.41
CA SER A 503 -30.78 -9.36 3.58
C SER A 503 -31.07 -8.43 4.75
N LEU A 504 -32.05 -8.80 5.58
CA LEU A 504 -32.40 -8.05 6.78
C LEU A 504 -32.89 -8.98 7.89
N TYR A 505 -32.51 -8.64 9.11
CA TYR A 505 -32.94 -9.30 10.34
C TYR A 505 -33.40 -8.25 11.33
N VAL A 506 -34.49 -8.56 12.06
CA VAL A 506 -35.08 -7.68 13.07
C VAL A 506 -35.37 -8.52 14.30
N ALA A 507 -34.96 -8.03 15.48
CA ALA A 507 -35.23 -8.64 16.77
C ALA A 507 -36.74 -8.83 16.98
N LYS A 508 -37.13 -9.92 17.66
CA LYS A 508 -38.54 -10.34 17.81
C LYS A 508 -39.47 -9.23 18.27
N GLU A 509 -39.08 -8.51 19.30
CA GLU A 509 -39.84 -7.41 19.91
C GLU A 509 -39.96 -6.15 19.02
N PHE A 510 -39.17 -6.04 17.94
CA PHE A 510 -39.23 -4.95 16.95
C PHE A 510 -39.92 -5.39 15.63
N ARG A 511 -40.48 -6.61 15.59
CA ARG A 511 -41.22 -7.09 14.40
C ARG A 511 -42.65 -6.56 14.42
N GLY A 512 -43.01 -5.78 13.40
CA GLY A 512 -44.42 -5.38 13.16
C GLY A 512 -44.71 -3.93 13.42
N VAL A 513 -43.75 -3.26 14.02
CA VAL A 513 -43.78 -1.83 14.32
C VAL A 513 -43.15 -0.98 13.20
N GLY A 514 -42.93 -1.59 12.03
CA GLY A 514 -42.54 -0.90 10.79
C GLY A 514 -41.03 -0.88 10.48
N LEU A 515 -40.16 -1.29 11.41
CA LEU A 515 -38.70 -1.21 11.25
C LEU A 515 -38.17 -1.89 9.97
N GLY A 516 -38.57 -3.15 9.72
CA GLY A 516 -38.10 -3.89 8.53
C GLY A 516 -38.48 -3.24 7.19
N SER A 517 -39.67 -2.64 7.09
CA SER A 517 -40.10 -1.93 5.87
C SER A 517 -39.29 -0.66 5.65
N ARG A 518 -39.00 0.10 6.71
CA ARG A 518 -38.19 1.31 6.63
C ARG A 518 -36.74 0.97 6.26
N LEU A 519 -36.15 -0.05 6.89
CA LEU A 519 -34.81 -0.55 6.56
C LEU A 519 -34.71 -0.99 5.10
N LEU A 520 -35.66 -1.79 4.62
CA LEU A 520 -35.64 -2.29 3.25
C LEU A 520 -35.69 -1.15 2.22
N ARG A 521 -36.55 -0.13 2.43
CA ARG A 521 -36.61 1.04 1.54
C ARG A 521 -35.30 1.80 1.49
N LEU A 522 -34.72 2.08 2.66
CA LEU A 522 -33.42 2.76 2.76
C LEU A 522 -32.33 1.96 2.04
N LEU A 523 -32.32 0.64 2.25
CA LEU A 523 -31.34 -0.26 1.67
C LEU A 523 -31.47 -0.34 0.14
N ILE A 524 -32.68 -0.37 -0.42
CA ILE A 524 -32.90 -0.30 -1.88
C ILE A 524 -32.33 1.01 -2.44
N THR A 525 -32.68 2.15 -1.83
CA THR A 525 -32.21 3.47 -2.30
C THR A 525 -30.69 3.54 -2.30
N GLU A 526 -30.06 3.12 -1.21
CA GLU A 526 -28.60 3.20 -1.07
C GLU A 526 -27.87 2.17 -1.92
N ALA A 527 -28.38 0.95 -2.05
CA ALA A 527 -27.82 -0.05 -2.95
C ALA A 527 -27.86 0.41 -4.41
N ARG A 528 -28.95 1.06 -4.85
CA ARG A 528 -29.04 1.66 -6.20
C ARG A 528 -28.05 2.79 -6.40
N ARG A 529 -27.91 3.67 -5.40
CA ARG A 529 -26.97 4.80 -5.43
C ARG A 529 -25.52 4.33 -5.51
N MET A 530 -25.15 3.37 -4.67
CA MET A 530 -23.77 2.93 -4.49
C MET A 530 -23.32 1.93 -5.56
N PHE A 531 -24.10 0.90 -5.81
CA PHE A 531 -23.67 -0.23 -6.63
C PHE A 531 -24.14 -0.16 -8.08
N ARG A 532 -25.16 0.66 -8.38
CA ARG A 532 -25.81 0.75 -9.71
C ARG A 532 -26.11 -0.63 -10.32
N PRO A 533 -26.76 -1.56 -9.58
CA PRO A 533 -26.93 -2.94 -10.03
C PRO A 533 -27.94 -3.06 -11.18
N HIS A 534 -27.74 -4.07 -12.02
CA HIS A 534 -28.77 -4.56 -12.95
C HIS A 534 -29.89 -5.27 -12.18
N ASN A 535 -29.56 -6.13 -11.21
CA ASN A 535 -30.53 -6.83 -10.37
C ASN A 535 -30.34 -6.52 -8.89
N LEU A 536 -31.44 -6.16 -8.22
CA LEU A 536 -31.57 -6.24 -6.78
C LEU A 536 -32.43 -7.46 -6.44
N TYR A 537 -31.89 -8.37 -5.65
CA TYR A 537 -32.60 -9.61 -5.31
C TYR A 537 -32.45 -9.97 -3.85
N LEU A 538 -33.33 -10.82 -3.36
CA LEU A 538 -33.26 -11.42 -2.04
C LEU A 538 -33.78 -12.85 -2.10
N THR A 539 -33.47 -13.61 -1.06
CA THR A 539 -34.06 -14.94 -0.86
C THR A 539 -34.77 -15.02 0.48
N VAL A 540 -35.83 -15.80 0.53
CA VAL A 540 -36.68 -15.96 1.72
C VAL A 540 -37.21 -17.38 1.79
N TYR A 541 -37.37 -17.93 2.99
CA TYR A 541 -37.94 -19.26 3.15
C TYR A 541 -39.46 -19.26 2.94
N SER A 542 -39.99 -20.32 2.34
CA SER A 542 -41.40 -20.41 1.92
C SER A 542 -42.41 -20.26 3.06
N ASN A 543 -42.04 -20.64 4.29
CA ASN A 543 -42.87 -20.48 5.48
C ASN A 543 -42.83 -19.06 6.08
N ASN A 544 -41.94 -18.16 5.63
CA ASN A 544 -41.88 -16.78 6.09
C ASN A 544 -42.87 -15.86 5.34
N GLN A 545 -44.15 -16.16 5.47
CA GLN A 545 -45.23 -15.46 4.77
C GLN A 545 -45.27 -13.96 5.09
N ARG A 546 -44.84 -13.58 6.28
CA ARG A 546 -44.73 -12.18 6.69
C ARG A 546 -43.69 -11.41 5.90
N ALA A 547 -42.49 -11.98 5.70
CA ALA A 547 -41.44 -11.36 4.92
C ALA A 547 -41.80 -11.32 3.42
N ILE A 548 -42.39 -12.39 2.88
CA ILE A 548 -42.85 -12.44 1.49
C ILE A 548 -43.83 -11.30 1.20
N ARG A 549 -44.86 -11.11 2.04
CA ARG A 549 -45.82 -10.01 1.89
C ARG A 549 -45.16 -8.63 1.98
N LEU A 550 -44.19 -8.47 2.88
CA LEU A 550 -43.42 -7.23 2.97
C LEU A 550 -42.67 -6.96 1.65
N TYR A 551 -41.96 -7.95 1.12
CA TYR A 551 -41.16 -7.80 -0.09
C TYR A 551 -42.04 -7.50 -1.31
N GLN A 552 -43.15 -8.20 -1.47
CA GLN A 552 -44.13 -7.92 -2.52
C GLN A 552 -44.63 -6.47 -2.47
N ARG A 553 -45.03 -6.01 -1.28
CA ARG A 553 -45.50 -4.61 -1.08
C ARG A 553 -44.41 -3.57 -1.35
N GLU A 554 -43.14 -3.92 -1.13
CA GLU A 554 -42.01 -3.04 -1.43
C GLU A 554 -41.51 -3.16 -2.89
N GLY A 555 -42.17 -3.95 -3.76
CA GLY A 555 -41.89 -4.00 -5.20
C GLY A 555 -41.03 -5.19 -5.65
N PHE A 556 -40.88 -6.22 -4.83
CA PHE A 556 -40.23 -7.47 -5.24
C PHE A 556 -41.25 -8.46 -5.84
N ALA A 557 -40.87 -9.09 -6.95
CA ALA A 557 -41.62 -10.17 -7.57
C ALA A 557 -40.92 -11.50 -7.32
N LYS A 558 -41.69 -12.56 -7.06
CA LYS A 558 -41.19 -13.94 -7.00
C LYS A 558 -40.76 -14.38 -8.40
N VAL A 559 -39.55 -14.90 -8.54
CA VAL A 559 -38.99 -15.36 -9.84
C VAL A 559 -38.63 -16.84 -9.85
N GLY A 560 -38.52 -17.49 -8.69
CA GLY A 560 -38.17 -18.90 -8.61
C GLY A 560 -38.32 -19.48 -7.20
N VAL A 561 -38.31 -20.81 -7.13
CA VAL A 561 -38.30 -21.59 -5.87
C VAL A 561 -37.29 -22.72 -6.03
N LEU A 562 -36.42 -22.89 -5.04
CA LEU A 562 -35.57 -24.07 -4.91
C LEU A 562 -36.12 -24.94 -3.77
N PRO A 563 -36.64 -26.13 -4.08
CA PRO A 563 -37.24 -26.99 -3.07
C PRO A 563 -36.18 -27.56 -2.12
N GLY A 564 -36.58 -27.78 -0.87
CA GLY A 564 -35.77 -28.53 0.10
C GLY A 564 -34.42 -27.89 0.48
N TRP A 565 -34.35 -26.56 0.53
CA TRP A 565 -33.08 -25.81 0.66
C TRP A 565 -32.46 -25.83 2.06
N MET A 566 -33.26 -25.70 3.13
CA MET A 566 -32.74 -25.59 4.51
C MET A 566 -33.47 -26.53 5.45
N ARG A 567 -32.70 -27.27 6.27
CA ARG A 567 -33.23 -28.09 7.35
C ARG A 567 -33.59 -27.21 8.54
N HIS A 568 -34.85 -27.21 8.94
CA HIS A 568 -35.38 -26.50 10.10
C HIS A 568 -36.36 -27.41 10.84
N GLU A 569 -36.16 -27.63 12.15
CA GLU A 569 -37.06 -28.44 12.99
C GLU A 569 -37.43 -29.80 12.36
N ASN A 570 -36.43 -30.53 11.87
CA ASN A 570 -36.57 -31.83 11.17
C ASN A 570 -37.39 -31.81 9.86
N ARG A 571 -37.64 -30.64 9.27
CA ARG A 571 -38.25 -30.49 7.94
C ARG A 571 -37.34 -29.71 7.01
N TYR A 572 -37.52 -29.91 5.71
CA TYR A 572 -36.83 -29.11 4.71
C TYR A 572 -37.74 -27.99 4.20
N LEU A 573 -37.23 -26.76 4.23
CA LEU A 573 -37.92 -25.56 3.77
C LEU A 573 -37.40 -25.12 2.41
N ASP A 574 -38.31 -24.73 1.53
CA ASP A 574 -37.97 -24.21 0.21
C ASP A 574 -37.41 -22.78 0.31
N ARG A 575 -36.52 -22.44 -0.62
CA ARG A 575 -36.01 -21.08 -0.80
C ARG A 575 -36.72 -20.40 -1.95
N VAL A 576 -37.39 -19.30 -1.67
CA VAL A 576 -38.04 -18.44 -2.66
C VAL A 576 -37.07 -17.33 -3.07
N PHE A 577 -36.88 -17.16 -4.37
CA PHE A 577 -36.08 -16.08 -4.96
C PHE A 577 -37.00 -14.95 -5.39
N MET A 578 -36.65 -13.72 -5.00
CA MET A 578 -37.41 -12.54 -5.35
C MET A 578 -36.51 -11.43 -5.90
N VAL A 579 -36.94 -10.78 -6.97
CA VAL A 579 -36.20 -9.71 -7.66
C VAL A 579 -37.02 -8.43 -7.61
N TYR A 580 -36.36 -7.31 -7.35
CA TYR A 580 -36.96 -5.99 -7.33
C TYR A 580 -37.38 -5.56 -8.74
N LYS A 581 -38.67 -5.25 -8.93
CA LYS A 581 -39.24 -4.78 -10.19
C LYS A 581 -39.72 -3.33 -10.14
N GLY A 582 -39.54 -2.65 -9.00
CA GLY A 582 -40.12 -1.33 -8.74
C GLY A 582 -41.54 -1.43 -8.16
N LYS A 583 -42.01 -0.34 -7.56
CA LYS A 583 -43.43 -0.19 -7.23
C LYS A 583 -44.15 0.24 -8.51
N ARG A 584 -45.18 -0.52 -8.90
CA ARG A 584 -46.16 -0.05 -9.87
C ARG A 584 -47.01 1.05 -9.25
#